data_AF-A0A7Z9LWI3-F1
#
_entry.id   AF-A0A7Z9LWI3-F1
#
_cell.length_a   1.000
_cell.length_b   1.000
_cell.length_c   1.000
_cell.angle_alpha   90.00
_cell.angle_beta   90.00
_cell.angle_gamma   90.00
#
_symmetry.space_group_name_H-M   'P 1'
#
loop_
_entity.id
_entity.type
_entity.pdbx_description
1 polymer ?
#
loop_
_entity_poly.entity_id
_entity_poly.type
_entity_poly.pdbx_seq_one_letter_code
_entity_poly.pdbx_strand_id
1 'polypeptide(L)'
;RPSDRFVSPFANEQEARMNNNGSYPPDLSVITKAKKHGADYIYNLLLGYKEPPEDYEIGEGMYYNEWKEGHQIAMAPPLDEGYVDYDDGTENTLPQLSEDVTTFLVWSAEPELEVRKNLGIKVILFFIIFGIFIYISKKRLWREIH
;
A
#
# COMPACT_ATOMS: atom_id res chain seq x y z
N ARG A 1 7.49 -23.04 10.81
CA ARG A 1 8.92 -22.72 11.10
C ARG A 1 9.20 -21.32 10.57
N PRO A 2 10.26 -20.61 11.03
CA PRO A 2 10.57 -19.28 10.52
C PRO A 2 10.81 -19.19 9.00
N SER A 3 11.12 -20.32 8.35
CA SER A 3 11.25 -20.43 6.89
C SER A 3 9.92 -20.55 6.14
N ASP A 4 8.82 -20.81 6.84
CA ASP A 4 7.52 -21.08 6.21
C ASP A 4 6.86 -19.77 5.82
N ARG A 5 6.14 -19.78 4.69
CA ARG A 5 5.35 -18.63 4.25
C ARG A 5 4.07 -18.51 5.06
N PHE A 6 3.44 -17.34 4.98
CA PHE A 6 2.08 -17.18 5.45
C PHE A 6 1.15 -18.14 4.71
N VAL A 7 0.22 -18.72 5.46
CA VAL A 7 -0.71 -19.73 4.95
C VAL A 7 -1.84 -19.03 4.21
N SER A 8 -2.18 -19.53 3.01
CA SER A 8 -3.33 -19.04 2.26
C SER A 8 -4.63 -19.40 3.00
N PRO A 9 -5.61 -18.48 3.12
CA PRO A 9 -6.89 -18.77 3.76
C PRO A 9 -7.77 -19.73 2.94
N PHE A 10 -7.51 -19.84 1.64
CA PHE A 10 -8.24 -20.72 0.72
C PHE A 10 -7.26 -21.62 -0.02
N ALA A 11 -7.66 -22.85 -0.36
CA ALA A 11 -6.83 -23.79 -1.11
C ALA A 11 -6.66 -23.37 -2.58
N ASN A 12 -7.65 -22.68 -3.15
CA ASN A 12 -7.61 -22.16 -4.52
C ASN A 12 -8.59 -20.99 -4.74
N GLU A 13 -8.51 -20.38 -5.93
CA GLU A 13 -9.35 -19.24 -6.32
C GLU A 13 -10.84 -19.58 -6.38
N GLN A 14 -11.22 -20.80 -6.78
CA GLN A 14 -12.63 -21.19 -6.88
C GLN A 14 -13.28 -21.23 -5.51
N GLU A 15 -12.60 -21.83 -4.52
CA GLU A 15 -13.04 -21.84 -3.13
C GLU A 15 -13.15 -20.42 -2.56
N ALA A 16 -12.15 -19.57 -2.82
CA ALA A 16 -12.18 -18.18 -2.40
C ALA A 16 -13.40 -17.43 -2.96
N ARG A 17 -13.72 -17.61 -4.24
CA ARG A 17 -14.91 -17.00 -4.88
C ARG A 17 -16.21 -17.55 -4.31
N MET A 18 -16.30 -18.86 -4.10
CA MET A 18 -17.48 -19.50 -3.51
C MET A 18 -17.80 -18.92 -2.13
N ASN A 19 -16.77 -18.66 -1.31
CA ASN A 19 -16.91 -18.14 0.04
C ASN A 19 -17.12 -16.61 0.11
N ASN A 20 -17.02 -15.88 -1.01
CA ASN A 20 -17.10 -14.42 -1.06
C ASN A 20 -18.05 -13.93 -2.18
N ASN A 21 -19.21 -14.59 -2.34
CA ASN A 21 -20.25 -14.18 -3.28
C ASN A 21 -19.76 -13.99 -4.74
N GLY A 22 -18.84 -14.86 -5.18
CA GLY A 22 -18.23 -14.82 -6.52
C GLY A 22 -17.03 -13.87 -6.66
N SER A 23 -16.79 -13.01 -5.67
CA SER A 23 -15.65 -12.10 -5.63
C SER A 23 -14.39 -12.81 -5.17
N TYR A 24 -13.23 -12.46 -5.75
CA TYR A 24 -11.95 -13.01 -5.34
C TYR A 24 -11.17 -11.99 -4.52
N PRO A 25 -10.89 -12.26 -3.23
CA PRO A 25 -10.00 -11.41 -2.43
C PRO A 25 -8.60 -11.38 -3.07
N PRO A 26 -8.04 -10.20 -3.40
CA PRO A 26 -6.72 -10.12 -3.99
C PRO A 26 -5.64 -10.48 -2.96
N ASP A 27 -4.51 -11.00 -3.45
CA ASP A 27 -3.32 -11.16 -2.62
C ASP A 27 -2.79 -9.80 -2.15
N LEU A 28 -2.45 -9.72 -0.86
CA LEU A 28 -2.06 -8.46 -0.22
C LEU A 28 -0.55 -8.18 -0.24
N SER A 29 0.27 -9.15 -0.69
CA SER A 29 1.74 -9.07 -0.57
C SER A 29 2.31 -7.81 -1.23
N VAL A 30 1.70 -7.34 -2.33
CA VAL A 30 2.14 -6.18 -3.12
C VAL A 30 1.02 -5.16 -3.38
N ILE A 31 -0.06 -5.20 -2.59
CA ILE A 31 -1.30 -4.46 -2.90
C ILE A 31 -1.09 -2.94 -2.96
N THR A 32 -0.23 -2.40 -2.10
CA THR A 32 0.12 -0.97 -2.03
C THR A 32 0.92 -0.49 -3.25
N LYS A 33 1.51 -1.40 -4.04
CA LYS A 33 2.15 -1.08 -5.33
C LYS A 33 1.23 -1.35 -6.51
N ALA A 34 0.31 -2.30 -6.36
CA ALA A 34 -0.64 -2.69 -7.39
C ALA A 34 -1.79 -1.69 -7.55
N LYS A 35 -2.15 -0.96 -6.49
CA LYS A 35 -3.20 0.05 -6.52
C LYS A 35 -2.65 1.44 -6.84
N LYS A 36 -3.43 2.20 -7.63
CA LYS A 36 -3.17 3.62 -7.85
C LYS A 36 -3.25 4.35 -6.51
N HIS A 37 -2.38 5.33 -6.29
CA HIS A 37 -2.23 6.05 -5.01
C HIS A 37 -1.72 5.20 -3.82
N GLY A 38 -1.47 3.91 -4.04
CA GLY A 38 -0.75 3.02 -3.13
C GLY A 38 -1.26 3.02 -1.70
N ALA A 39 -0.39 3.38 -0.74
CA ALA A 39 -0.71 3.39 0.69
C ALA A 39 -1.94 4.26 1.00
N ASP A 40 -2.00 5.47 0.44
CA ASP A 40 -3.11 6.41 0.68
C ASP A 40 -4.45 5.81 0.25
N TYR A 41 -4.46 5.04 -0.84
CA TYR A 41 -5.67 4.36 -1.29
C TYR A 41 -6.13 3.31 -0.28
N ILE A 42 -5.21 2.50 0.26
CA ILE A 42 -5.56 1.43 1.21
C ILE A 42 -6.05 2.02 2.54
N TYR A 43 -5.34 3.01 3.08
CA TYR A 43 -5.74 3.69 4.31
C TYR A 43 -7.15 4.27 4.20
N ASN A 44 -7.39 5.03 3.13
CA ASN A 44 -8.69 5.66 2.90
C ASN A 44 -9.79 4.65 2.53
N LEU A 45 -9.44 3.54 1.87
CA LEU A 45 -10.39 2.45 1.62
C LEU A 45 -10.88 1.84 2.93
N LEU A 46 -9.99 1.58 3.89
CA LEU A 46 -10.34 1.00 5.18
C LEU A 46 -11.24 1.95 6.01
N LEU A 47 -11.00 3.26 5.95
CA LEU A 47 -11.82 4.28 6.61
C LEU A 47 -13.10 4.67 5.84
N GLY A 48 -13.18 4.31 4.56
CA GLY A 48 -14.16 4.84 3.61
C GLY A 48 -15.54 4.19 3.64
N TYR A 49 -15.78 3.25 4.56
CA TYR A 49 -17.07 2.57 4.70
C TYR A 49 -18.11 3.51 5.31
N LYS A 50 -19.22 3.72 4.61
CA LYS A 50 -20.31 4.62 4.99
C LYS A 50 -21.65 4.05 4.54
N GLU A 51 -22.73 4.57 5.10
CA GLU A 51 -24.07 4.33 4.56
C GLU A 51 -24.18 4.94 3.14
N PRO A 52 -24.84 4.25 2.20
CA PRO A 52 -25.07 4.79 0.87
C PRO A 52 -25.94 6.05 0.92
N PRO A 53 -25.74 7.01 0.00
CA PRO A 53 -26.71 8.07 -0.26
C PRO A 53 -28.11 7.52 -0.57
N GLU A 54 -29.16 8.29 -0.26
CA GLU A 54 -30.56 7.84 -0.43
C GLU A 54 -30.91 7.44 -1.88
N ASP A 55 -30.24 8.03 -2.87
CA ASP A 55 -30.42 7.78 -4.29
C ASP A 55 -29.48 6.70 -4.87
N TYR A 56 -28.74 6.00 -4.01
CA TYR A 56 -27.70 5.07 -4.42
C TYR A 56 -28.06 3.61 -4.09
N GLU A 57 -28.45 2.85 -5.11
CA GLU A 57 -28.76 1.41 -4.96
C GLU A 57 -27.48 0.56 -4.94
N ILE A 58 -27.26 -0.17 -3.86
CA ILE A 58 -26.15 -1.13 -3.73
C ILE A 58 -26.58 -2.51 -4.24
N GLY A 59 -25.71 -3.18 -5.00
CA GLY A 59 -25.93 -4.57 -5.41
C GLY A 59 -25.99 -5.54 -4.22
N GLU A 60 -26.71 -6.65 -4.37
CA GLU A 60 -26.84 -7.65 -3.31
C GLU A 60 -25.47 -8.17 -2.84
N GLY A 61 -25.22 -8.14 -1.52
CA GLY A 61 -23.96 -8.58 -0.92
C GLY A 61 -22.79 -7.60 -1.10
N MET A 62 -23.02 -6.40 -1.61
CA MET A 62 -22.03 -5.34 -1.75
C MET A 62 -22.17 -4.31 -0.62
N TYR A 63 -21.10 -3.54 -0.39
CA TYR A 63 -21.00 -2.49 0.63
C TYR A 63 -20.61 -1.17 -0.04
N TYR A 64 -21.11 -0.07 0.51
CA TYR A 64 -20.75 1.26 0.03
C TYR A 64 -19.40 1.71 0.58
N ASN A 65 -18.54 2.20 -0.31
CA ASN A 65 -17.25 2.75 0.07
C ASN A 65 -16.91 3.98 -0.78
N GLU A 66 -16.62 5.10 -0.12
CA GLU A 66 -16.39 6.39 -0.79
C GLU A 66 -15.17 6.38 -1.73
N TRP A 67 -14.14 5.60 -1.40
CA TRP A 67 -12.86 5.59 -2.11
C TRP A 67 -12.76 4.51 -3.19
N LYS A 68 -13.67 3.53 -3.16
CA LYS A 68 -13.73 2.51 -4.20
C LYS A 68 -14.31 3.12 -5.48
N GLU A 69 -13.65 2.87 -6.62
CA GLU A 69 -14.21 3.20 -7.93
C GLU A 69 -15.57 2.52 -8.12
N GLY A 70 -16.59 3.33 -8.44
CA GLY A 70 -17.97 2.88 -8.52
C GLY A 70 -18.65 2.68 -7.16
N HIS A 71 -18.05 3.15 -6.07
CA HIS A 71 -18.58 3.19 -4.69
C HIS A 71 -19.15 1.89 -4.10
N GLN A 72 -18.93 0.74 -4.74
CA GLN A 72 -19.41 -0.56 -4.30
C GLN A 72 -18.25 -1.55 -4.22
N ILE A 73 -18.18 -2.27 -3.09
CA ILE A 73 -17.16 -3.29 -2.84
C ILE A 73 -17.79 -4.54 -2.20
N ALA A 74 -17.36 -5.74 -2.60
CA ALA A 74 -17.86 -7.00 -2.03
C ALA A 74 -17.29 -7.31 -0.63
N MET A 75 -16.32 -6.51 -0.18
CA MET A 75 -15.66 -6.67 1.11
C MET A 75 -16.44 -5.92 2.17
N ALA A 76 -16.93 -6.64 3.19
CA ALA A 76 -17.49 -6.05 4.39
C ALA A 76 -16.45 -5.16 5.11
N PRO A 77 -16.86 -4.19 5.95
CA PRO A 77 -15.92 -3.39 6.74
C PRO A 77 -15.00 -4.32 7.55
N PRO A 78 -13.69 -4.36 7.28
CA PRO A 78 -12.81 -5.37 7.87
C PRO A 78 -12.29 -4.98 9.26
N LEU A 79 -12.40 -3.70 9.63
CA LEU A 79 -11.91 -3.13 10.87
C LEU A 79 -13.03 -2.36 11.55
N ASP A 80 -13.04 -2.41 12.88
CA ASP A 80 -13.86 -1.57 13.74
C ASP A 80 -13.02 -1.15 14.96
N GLU A 81 -13.47 -0.12 15.66
CA GLU A 81 -12.83 0.36 16.88
C GLU A 81 -12.90 -0.72 17.97
N GLY A 82 -11.81 -0.91 18.71
CA GLY A 82 -11.78 -1.89 19.80
C GLY A 82 -11.51 -3.34 19.40
N TYR A 83 -11.25 -3.64 18.12
CA TYR A 83 -11.13 -5.03 17.63
C TYR A 83 -9.87 -5.77 18.05
N VAL A 84 -8.78 -5.06 18.36
CA VAL A 84 -7.49 -5.65 18.72
C VAL A 84 -6.92 -4.91 19.93
N ASP A 85 -6.37 -5.66 20.88
CA ASP A 85 -5.60 -5.09 21.99
C ASP A 85 -4.13 -5.01 21.59
N TYR A 86 -3.56 -3.80 21.60
CA TYR A 86 -2.13 -3.60 21.39
C TYR A 86 -1.35 -3.99 22.64
N ASP A 87 -0.21 -4.64 22.44
CA ASP A 87 0.72 -5.08 23.49
C ASP A 87 1.53 -3.93 24.12
N ASP A 88 1.62 -2.80 23.43
CA ASP A 88 2.30 -1.59 23.88
C ASP A 88 1.37 -0.55 24.53
N GLY A 89 0.06 -0.82 24.57
CA GLY A 89 -0.95 0.07 25.14
C GLY A 89 -1.41 1.21 24.21
N THR A 90 -1.10 1.14 22.91
CA THR A 90 -1.64 2.06 21.90
C THR A 90 -3.17 1.99 21.85
N GLU A 91 -3.84 3.13 21.65
CA GLU A 91 -5.30 3.18 21.51
C GLU A 91 -5.76 2.51 20.22
N ASN A 92 -6.76 1.63 20.30
CA ASN A 92 -7.25 0.84 19.17
C ASN A 92 -8.40 1.51 18.40
N THR A 93 -8.17 2.77 18.03
CA THR A 93 -9.09 3.53 17.18
C THR A 93 -9.04 3.05 15.73
N LEU A 94 -10.14 3.22 15.00
CA LEU A 94 -10.23 2.84 13.58
C LEU A 94 -9.14 3.50 12.69
N PRO A 95 -8.82 4.81 12.83
CA PRO A 95 -7.69 5.43 12.12
C PRO A 95 -6.34 4.80 12.45
N GLN A 96 -6.07 4.51 13.73
CA GLN A 96 -4.82 3.89 14.17
C GLN A 96 -4.65 2.50 13.55
N LEU A 97 -5.68 1.65 13.66
CA LEU A 97 -5.69 0.31 13.05
C LEU A 97 -5.48 0.37 11.52
N SER A 98 -6.13 1.33 10.86
CA SER A 98 -6.00 1.51 9.41
C SER A 98 -4.59 1.96 9.00
N GLU A 99 -3.96 2.84 9.80
CA GLU A 99 -2.59 3.31 9.59
C GLU A 99 -1.58 2.16 9.77
N ASP A 100 -1.71 1.37 10.83
CA ASP A 100 -0.80 0.28 11.14
C ASP A 100 -0.88 -0.84 10.11
N VAL A 101 -2.10 -1.26 9.73
CA VAL A 101 -2.30 -2.27 8.68
C VAL A 101 -1.73 -1.77 7.35
N THR A 102 -1.98 -0.51 6.99
CA THR A 102 -1.45 0.07 5.75
C THR A 102 0.07 0.12 5.78
N THR A 103 0.67 0.51 6.90
CA THR A 103 2.12 0.58 7.09
C THR A 103 2.76 -0.80 6.96
N PHE A 104 2.15 -1.83 7.56
CA PHE A 104 2.58 -3.21 7.39
C PHE A 104 2.51 -3.66 5.92
N LEU A 105 1.44 -3.32 5.20
CA LEU A 105 1.29 -3.65 3.78
C LEU A 105 2.27 -2.90 2.88
N VAL A 106 2.69 -1.68 3.25
CA VAL A 106 3.77 -0.96 2.56
C VAL A 106 5.09 -1.70 2.75
N TRP A 107 5.40 -2.10 3.98
CA TRP A 107 6.62 -2.88 4.27
C TRP A 107 6.62 -4.23 3.55
N SER A 108 5.49 -4.95 3.54
CA SER A 108 5.35 -6.21 2.81
C SER A 108 5.63 -6.06 1.31
N ALA A 109 5.20 -4.95 0.72
CA ALA A 109 5.38 -4.68 -0.71
C ALA A 109 6.78 -4.14 -1.07
N GLU A 110 7.45 -3.46 -0.13
CA GLU A 110 8.79 -2.88 -0.29
C GLU A 110 9.68 -3.09 0.95
N PRO A 111 10.09 -4.34 1.25
CA PRO A 111 10.93 -4.63 2.41
C PRO A 111 12.32 -3.96 2.32
N GLU A 112 12.77 -3.59 1.12
CA GLU A 112 14.04 -2.92 0.86
C GLU A 112 13.99 -1.38 0.99
N LEU A 113 12.84 -0.80 1.35
CA LEU A 113 12.59 0.66 1.32
C LEU A 113 13.68 1.49 2.00
N GLU A 114 14.07 1.12 3.22
CA GLU A 114 15.08 1.84 4.00
C GLU A 114 16.46 1.77 3.36
N VAL A 115 16.88 0.56 2.97
CA VAL A 115 18.18 0.32 2.31
C VAL A 115 18.24 1.09 0.99
N ARG A 116 17.15 1.05 0.21
CA ARG A 116 17.03 1.76 -1.07
C ARG A 116 17.11 3.27 -0.90
N LYS A 117 16.40 3.85 0.08
CA LYS A 117 16.46 5.29 0.38
C LYS A 117 17.85 5.71 0.86
N ASN A 118 18.46 4.96 1.77
CA ASN A 118 19.81 5.25 2.27
C ASN A 118 20.86 5.21 1.16
N LEU A 119 20.83 4.18 0.31
CA LEU A 119 21.72 4.07 -0.83
C LEU A 119 21.48 5.18 -1.86
N GLY A 120 20.20 5.49 -2.15
CA GLY A 120 19.82 6.54 -3.08
C GLY A 120 20.42 7.90 -2.72
N ILE A 121 20.38 8.30 -1.45
CA ILE A 121 20.98 9.55 -0.98
C ILE A 121 22.49 9.58 -1.26
N LYS A 122 23.20 8.49 -0.96
CA LYS A 122 24.65 8.37 -1.22
C LYS A 122 24.96 8.49 -2.72
N VAL A 123 24.17 7.84 -3.56
CA VAL A 123 24.33 7.86 -5.02
C VAL A 123 24.07 9.25 -5.61
N ILE A 124 23.03 9.95 -5.14
CA ILE A 124 22.74 11.33 -5.57
C ILE A 124 23.90 12.27 -5.22
N LEU A 125 24.41 12.20 -4.00
CA LEU A 125 25.56 13.00 -3.57
C LEU A 125 26.80 12.72 -4.43
N PHE A 126 27.09 11.45 -4.72
CA PHE A 126 28.17 11.06 -5.63
C PHE A 126 27.99 11.70 -7.01
N PHE A 127 26.80 11.63 -7.62
CA PHE A 127 26.57 12.18 -8.94
C PHE A 127 26.65 13.70 -9.00
N ILE A 128 26.29 14.42 -7.93
CA ILE A 128 26.48 15.88 -7.85
C ILE A 128 27.97 16.22 -7.92
N ILE A 129 28.78 15.58 -7.08
CA ILE A 129 30.24 15.82 -7.02
C ILE A 129 30.89 15.42 -8.34
N PHE A 130 30.56 14.23 -8.85
CA PHE A 130 31.09 13.72 -10.10
C PHE A 130 30.69 14.61 -11.29
N GLY A 131 29.45 15.10 -11.31
CA GLY A 131 28.96 16.05 -12.32
C GLY A 131 29.75 17.36 -12.32
N ILE A 132 30.10 17.91 -11.15
CA ILE A 132 30.95 19.10 -11.04
C ILE A 132 32.35 18.82 -11.63
N PHE A 133 32.96 17.68 -11.30
CA PHE A 133 34.26 17.31 -11.86
C PHE A 133 34.22 17.16 -13.38
N ILE A 134 33.21 16.50 -13.94
CA ILE A 134 33.02 16.39 -15.38
C ILE A 134 32.85 17.77 -16.01
N TYR A 135 32.04 18.63 -15.41
CA TYR A 135 31.79 19.98 -15.93
C TYR A 135 33.09 20.80 -16.00
N ILE A 136 33.90 20.78 -14.95
CA ILE A 136 35.20 21.47 -14.90
C ILE A 136 36.15 20.88 -15.96
N SER A 137 36.26 19.55 -16.04
CA SER A 137 37.09 18.87 -17.03
C SER A 137 36.69 19.22 -18.46
N LYS A 138 35.38 19.25 -18.74
CA LYS A 138 34.82 19.68 -20.04
C LYS A 138 35.18 21.14 -20.32
N LYS A 139 34.99 22.05 -19.36
CA LYS A 139 35.33 23.48 -19.55
C LYS A 139 36.82 23.67 -19.84
N ARG A 140 37.69 22.89 -19.21
CA ARG A 140 39.15 22.95 -19.42
C ARG A 140 39.56 22.44 -20.79
N LEU A 141 39.05 21.28 -21.22
CA LEU A 141 39.41 20.66 -22.51
C LEU A 141 38.97 21.52 -23.70
N TRP A 142 37.78 22.10 -23.62
CA TRP A 142 37.18 22.86 -24.72
C TRP A 142 37.62 24.33 -24.78
N ARG A 143 38.53 24.76 -23.90
CA ARG A 143 39.07 26.13 -23.85
C ARG A 143 39.98 26.47 -25.04
N GLU A 144 40.47 25.47 -25.78
CA GLU A 144 41.39 25.70 -26.91
C GLU A 144 40.65 25.77 -28.26
N ILE A 145 39.37 25.41 -28.28
CA ILE A 145 38.54 25.35 -29.50
C ILE A 145 37.58 26.56 -29.59
N HIS A 146 37.37 27.28 -28.48
CA HIS A 146 36.63 28.55 -28.40
C HIS A 146 37.54 29.60 -27.75
#